data_AF-A0A958ACF4-F1
#
_entry.id   AF-A0A958ACF4-F1
#
_cell.length_a   1.000
_cell.length_b   1.000
_cell.length_c   1.000
_cell.angle_alpha   90.00
_cell.angle_beta   90.00
_cell.angle_gamma   90.00
#
_symmetry.space_group_name_H-M   'P 1'
#
loop_
_entity.id
_entity.type
_entity.pdbx_description
1 polymer ?
#
loop_
_entity_poly.entity_id
_entity_poly.type
_entity_poly.pdbx_seq_one_letter_code
_entity_poly.pdbx_strand_id
1 'polypeptide(L)'
;MAERPRTATVARKTGETDIEISLSLDGTGQAEISTGVGFLDHMLHALARHARFDLKVRAEGDLHIDEHHTVEDVGITLGQAFAKALGDKKGIRRYGHAYVPLDEALS
;
A
#
# COMPACT_ATOMS: atom_id res chain seq x y z
N MET A 1 -24.86 -14.30 4.58
CA MET A 1 -23.78 -14.26 5.59
C MET A 1 -23.25 -12.85 5.58
N ALA A 2 -23.03 -12.23 6.75
CA ALA A 2 -22.46 -10.88 6.79
C ALA A 2 -21.03 -10.94 6.22
N GLU A 3 -20.78 -10.14 5.18
CA GLU A 3 -19.48 -10.05 4.53
C GLU A 3 -18.51 -9.40 5.51
N ARG A 4 -17.41 -10.08 5.84
CA ARG A 4 -16.37 -9.48 6.71
C ARG A 4 -15.67 -8.38 5.91
N PRO A 5 -15.41 -7.20 6.51
CA PRO A 5 -14.71 -6.13 5.82
C PRO A 5 -13.32 -6.58 5.35
N ARG A 6 -12.96 -6.30 4.09
CA ARG A 6 -11.66 -6.67 3.48
C ARG A 6 -10.58 -5.67 3.90
N THR A 7 -10.21 -5.78 5.16
CA THR A 7 -9.27 -4.88 5.83
C THR A 7 -8.13 -5.65 6.48
N ALA A 8 -6.94 -5.05 6.53
CA ALA A 8 -5.82 -5.59 7.29
C ALA A 8 -4.92 -4.47 7.84
N THR A 9 -4.37 -4.71 9.02
CA THR A 9 -3.26 -3.93 9.59
C THR A 9 -2.06 -4.85 9.76
N VAL A 10 -0.90 -4.40 9.32
CA VAL A 10 0.37 -5.15 9.40
C VAL A 10 1.46 -4.21 9.89
N ALA A 11 2.20 -4.67 10.89
CA ALA A 11 3.42 -4.03 11.34
C ALA A 11 4.63 -4.92 11.03
N ARG A 12 5.74 -4.31 10.64
CA ARG A 12 7.02 -4.96 10.36
C ARG A 12 8.14 -4.09 10.91
N LYS A 13 9.04 -4.72 11.66
CA LYS A 13 10.19 -4.05 12.26
C LYS A 13 11.47 -4.85 12.01
N THR A 14 12.52 -4.18 11.59
CA THR A 14 13.87 -4.73 11.41
C THR A 14 14.90 -3.85 12.11
N GLY A 15 16.19 -4.05 11.83
CA GLY A 15 17.23 -3.14 12.29
C GLY A 15 17.24 -1.82 11.52
N GLU A 16 16.73 -1.84 10.29
CA GLU A 16 16.74 -0.74 9.33
C GLU A 16 15.44 0.09 9.39
N THR A 17 14.28 -0.56 9.59
CA THR A 17 12.97 0.11 9.48
C THR A 17 11.95 -0.31 10.56
N ASP A 18 10.97 0.56 10.81
CA ASP A 18 9.76 0.33 11.62
C ASP A 18 8.54 0.83 10.85
N ILE A 19 7.66 -0.08 10.43
CA ILE A 19 6.58 0.18 9.49
C ILE A 19 5.26 -0.37 10.02
N GLU A 20 4.21 0.44 9.91
CA GLU A 20 2.82 0.03 10.11
C GLU A 20 1.96 0.47 8.92
N ILE A 21 1.21 -0.48 8.36
CA ILE A 21 0.28 -0.25 7.26
C ILE A 21 -1.10 -0.76 7.63
N SER A 22 -2.12 0.09 7.47
CA SER A 22 -3.53 -0.28 7.53
C SER A 22 -4.17 -0.07 6.16
N LEU A 23 -4.87 -1.09 5.66
CA LEU A 23 -5.44 -1.11 4.31
C LEU A 23 -6.88 -1.60 4.34
N SER A 24 -7.78 -0.90 3.63
CA SER A 24 -9.11 -1.35 3.24
C SER A 24 -9.21 -1.46 1.73
N LEU A 25 -9.58 -2.64 1.22
CA LEU A 25 -9.81 -2.86 -0.22
C LEU A 25 -11.15 -2.28 -0.70
N ASP A 26 -12.12 -2.15 0.21
CA ASP A 26 -13.45 -1.60 -0.02
C ASP A 26 -13.54 -0.15 0.50
N GLY A 27 -12.56 0.67 0.12
CA GLY A 27 -12.42 2.05 0.59
C GLY A 27 -13.10 3.09 -0.31
N THR A 28 -12.75 4.34 -0.04
CA THR A 28 -13.20 5.51 -0.81
C THR A 28 -12.05 6.23 -1.53
N GLY A 29 -10.80 5.81 -1.27
CA GLY A 29 -9.59 6.43 -1.81
C GLY A 29 -8.91 7.38 -0.82
N GLN A 30 -9.19 7.26 0.48
CA GLN A 30 -8.56 8.09 1.53
C GLN A 30 -7.15 7.59 1.82
N ALA A 31 -6.22 8.51 2.07
CA ALA A 31 -4.83 8.14 2.29
C ALA A 31 -4.15 9.03 3.32
N GLU A 32 -3.48 8.40 4.30
CA GLU A 32 -2.60 9.05 5.28
C GLU A 32 -1.23 8.37 5.17
N ILE A 33 -0.26 9.02 4.51
CA ILE A 33 0.99 8.38 4.11
C ILE A 33 2.16 9.21 4.62
N SER A 34 3.06 8.56 5.34
CA SER A 34 4.28 9.16 5.86
C SER A 34 5.37 8.11 5.86
N THR A 35 6.13 8.02 4.77
CA THR A 35 7.30 7.12 4.66
C THR A 35 8.63 7.81 4.94
N GLY A 36 8.63 9.15 4.92
CA GLY A 36 9.87 9.95 4.92
C GLY A 36 10.48 10.12 3.52
N VAL A 37 9.97 9.41 2.50
CA VAL A 37 10.39 9.52 1.09
C VAL A 37 9.26 10.15 0.28
N GLY A 38 9.34 11.47 0.04
CA GLY A 38 8.22 12.24 -0.51
C GLY A 38 7.69 11.76 -1.87
N PHE A 39 8.55 11.24 -2.75
CA PHE A 39 8.10 10.70 -4.03
C PHE A 39 7.38 9.36 -3.88
N LEU A 40 7.81 8.50 -2.95
CA LEU A 40 7.08 7.28 -2.62
C LEU A 40 5.70 7.61 -2.03
N ASP A 41 5.63 8.60 -1.13
CA ASP A 41 4.37 9.07 -0.56
C ASP A 41 3.40 9.49 -1.67
N HIS A 42 3.87 10.26 -2.66
CA HIS A 42 3.08 10.66 -3.82
C HIS A 42 2.57 9.46 -4.62
N MET A 43 3.42 8.46 -4.88
CA MET A 43 3.04 7.24 -5.61
C MET A 43 2.00 6.42 -4.85
N LEU A 44 2.12 6.30 -3.53
CA LEU A 44 1.14 5.56 -2.72
C LEU A 44 -0.18 6.31 -2.59
N HIS A 45 -0.17 7.65 -2.59
CA HIS A 45 -1.39 8.46 -2.69
C HIS A 45 -2.11 8.20 -4.02
N ALA A 46 -1.37 8.15 -5.14
CA ALA A 46 -1.93 7.80 -6.44
C ALA A 46 -2.54 6.38 -6.44
N LEU A 47 -1.83 5.40 -5.88
CA LEU A 47 -2.32 4.03 -5.73
C LEU A 47 -3.65 3.99 -4.96
N ALA A 48 -3.69 4.59 -3.76
CA ALA A 48 -4.90 4.61 -2.93
C ALA A 48 -6.08 5.27 -3.65
N ARG A 49 -5.84 6.43 -4.28
CA ARG A 49 -6.86 7.20 -5.00
C ARG A 49 -7.47 6.42 -6.16
N HIS A 50 -6.63 5.82 -7.00
CA HIS A 50 -7.08 5.17 -8.24
C HIS A 50 -7.58 3.75 -8.01
N ALA A 51 -7.07 3.04 -7.00
CA ALA A 51 -7.57 1.72 -6.60
C ALA A 51 -8.81 1.80 -5.70
N ARG A 52 -9.19 2.99 -5.21
CA ARG A 52 -10.24 3.22 -4.20
C ARG A 52 -9.96 2.52 -2.88
N PHE A 53 -8.70 2.38 -2.51
CA PHE A 53 -8.31 1.87 -1.21
C PHE A 53 -8.31 2.97 -0.18
N ASP A 54 -8.67 2.64 1.06
CA ASP A 54 -8.31 3.49 2.20
C ASP A 54 -7.00 2.96 2.76
N LEU A 55 -5.95 3.79 2.76
CA LEU A 55 -4.57 3.39 3.02
C LEU A 55 -3.92 4.31 4.06
N LYS A 56 -3.43 3.72 5.15
CA LYS A 56 -2.55 4.40 6.11
C LYS A 56 -1.19 3.74 6.09
N VAL A 57 -0.13 4.53 5.96
CA VAL A 57 1.26 4.07 5.98
C VAL A 57 2.06 4.97 6.91
N ARG A 58 2.68 4.37 7.91
CA ARG A 58 3.72 4.99 8.73
C ARG A 58 4.99 4.18 8.54
N ALA A 59 6.07 4.82 8.14
CA ALA A 59 7.40 4.22 8.13
C ALA A 59 8.42 5.16 8.74
N GLU A 60 9.30 4.60 9.55
CA GLU A 60 10.54 5.21 10.02
C GLU A 60 11.68 4.30 9.57
N GLY A 61 12.68 4.85 8.90
CA GLY A 61 13.79 4.07 8.35
C GLY A 61 15.12 4.80 8.42
N ASP A 62 16.18 4.09 8.06
CA ASP A 62 17.57 4.52 8.05
C ASP A 62 17.91 5.45 6.86
N LEU A 63 17.06 6.45 6.58
CA LEU A 63 17.17 7.39 5.44
C LEU A 63 18.48 8.20 5.37
N HIS A 64 19.31 8.14 6.41
CA HIS A 64 20.64 8.73 6.41
C HIS A 64 21.67 7.87 5.64
N ILE A 65 21.36 6.60 5.37
CA ILE A 65 22.12 5.69 4.50
C ILE A 65 21.63 5.92 3.06
N ASP A 66 20.40 5.51 2.77
CA ASP A 66 19.64 5.81 1.55
C ASP A 66 18.14 5.48 1.76
N GLU A 67 17.32 5.61 0.72
CA GLU A 67 15.90 5.26 0.74
C GLU A 67 15.59 3.77 0.54
N HIS A 68 16.57 2.93 0.20
CA HIS A 68 16.36 1.58 -0.33
C HIS A 68 15.56 0.72 0.65
N HIS A 69 16.03 0.59 1.89
CA HIS A 69 15.39 -0.25 2.89
C HIS A 69 13.97 0.25 3.21
N THR A 70 13.79 1.57 3.31
CA THR A 70 12.47 2.16 3.56
C THR A 70 11.50 1.84 2.43
N VAL A 71 11.90 2.01 1.17
CA VAL A 71 11.06 1.74 -0.01
C VAL A 71 10.73 0.24 -0.09
N GLU A 72 11.74 -0.63 0.06
CA GLU A 72 11.57 -2.08 0.01
C GLU A 72 10.61 -2.57 1.10
N ASP A 73 10.84 -2.16 2.34
CA ASP A 73 10.11 -2.67 3.49
C ASP A 73 8.67 -2.13 3.53
N VAL A 74 8.41 -0.92 3.03
CA VAL A 74 7.05 -0.41 2.77
C VAL A 74 6.36 -1.30 1.75
N GLY A 75 7.04 -1.64 0.64
CA GLY A 75 6.52 -2.52 -0.40
C GLY A 75 6.17 -3.92 0.12
N ILE A 76 7.07 -4.54 0.90
CA ILE A 76 6.85 -5.85 1.53
C ILE A 76 5.64 -5.79 2.47
N THR A 77 5.57 -4.79 3.35
CA THR A 77 4.51 -4.65 4.36
C THR A 77 3.16 -4.39 3.69
N LEU A 78 3.14 -3.58 2.63
CA LEU A 78 1.92 -3.30 1.84
C LEU A 78 1.42 -4.57 1.15
N GLY A 79 2.32 -5.35 0.54
CA GLY A 79 1.99 -6.64 -0.07
C GLY A 79 1.40 -7.64 0.94
N GLN A 80 1.94 -7.68 2.17
CA GLN A 80 1.39 -8.50 3.25
C GLN A 80 0.00 -8.02 3.68
N ALA A 81 -0.22 -6.72 3.83
CA ALA A 81 -1.53 -6.15 4.16
C ALA A 81 -2.56 -6.48 3.07
N PHE A 82 -2.19 -6.30 1.79
CA PHE A 82 -3.04 -6.62 0.65
C PHE A 82 -3.43 -8.11 0.61
N ALA A 83 -2.47 -9.01 0.80
CA ALA A 83 -2.71 -10.44 0.82
C ALA A 83 -3.64 -10.86 1.99
N LYS A 84 -3.47 -10.27 3.18
CA LYS A 84 -4.34 -10.51 4.33
C LYS A 84 -5.75 -9.98 4.10
N ALA A 85 -5.89 -8.76 3.57
CA ALA A 85 -7.18 -8.14 3.29
C ALA A 85 -7.98 -8.89 2.20
N LEU A 86 -7.28 -9.53 1.25
CA LEU A 86 -7.89 -10.38 0.21
C LEU A 86 -8.51 -11.68 0.74
N GLY A 87 -8.06 -12.19 1.90
CA GLY A 87 -8.58 -13.42 2.49
C GLY A 87 -8.45 -14.65 1.58
N ASP A 88 -9.53 -15.45 1.47
CA ASP A 88 -9.55 -16.68 0.69
C ASP A 88 -9.76 -16.46 -0.83
N LYS A 89 -9.95 -15.19 -1.23
CA LYS A 89 -10.10 -14.76 -2.63
C LYS A 89 -11.31 -15.37 -3.34
N LYS A 90 -12.30 -15.89 -2.62
CA LYS A 90 -13.53 -16.39 -3.26
C LYS A 90 -14.41 -15.22 -3.70
N GLY A 91 -15.04 -15.35 -4.86
CA GLY A 91 -15.99 -14.36 -5.38
C GLY A 91 -15.37 -13.10 -6.02
N ILE A 92 -14.05 -12.94 -6.02
CA ILE A 92 -13.40 -11.81 -6.70
C ILE A 92 -13.31 -12.04 -8.21
N ARG A 93 -13.18 -10.95 -8.97
CA ARG A 93 -12.94 -11.00 -10.43
C ARG A 93 -11.62 -11.68 -10.82
N ARG A 94 -10.65 -11.71 -9.91
CA ARG A 94 -9.32 -12.37 -10.00
C ARG A 94 -8.35 -11.79 -11.03
N TYR A 95 -8.83 -11.45 -12.22
CA TYR A 95 -8.03 -10.82 -13.27
C TYR A 95 -8.47 -9.36 -13.46
N GLY A 96 -7.49 -8.47 -13.59
CA GLY A 96 -7.67 -7.05 -13.87
C GLY A 96 -6.54 -6.54 -14.76
N HIS A 97 -6.84 -5.59 -15.62
CA HIS A 97 -5.87 -4.86 -16.44
C HIS A 97 -6.34 -3.42 -16.58
N ALA A 98 -5.40 -2.50 -16.79
CA ALA A 98 -5.66 -1.09 -17.06
C ALA A 98 -4.48 -0.53 -17.86
N TYR A 99 -4.74 0.52 -18.63
CA TYR A 99 -3.73 1.40 -19.20
C TYR A 99 -3.82 2.76 -18.50
N VAL A 100 -2.69 3.35 -18.12
CA VAL A 100 -2.66 4.61 -17.38
C VAL A 100 -1.68 5.57 -18.04
N PRO A 101 -2.14 6.49 -18.90
CA PRO A 101 -1.29 7.48 -19.52
C PRO A 101 -0.93 8.62 -18.55
N LEU A 102 0.30 9.12 -18.65
CA LEU A 102 0.74 10.38 -18.07
C LEU A 102 1.60 11.09 -19.11
N ASP A 103 1.03 12.13 -19.72
CA ASP A 103 1.60 12.83 -20.87
C ASP A 103 2.02 11.87 -22.00
N GLU A 104 3.31 11.80 -22.35
CA GLU A 104 3.83 10.89 -23.37
C GLU A 104 4.01 9.45 -22.90
N ALA A 105 4.04 9.21 -21.57
CA ALA A 105 4.24 7.90 -21.00
C ALA A 105 2.95 7.08 -20.99
N LEU A 106 3.05 5.79 -21.33
CA LEU A 106 1.98 4.82 -21.25
C LEU A 106 2.46 3.57 -20.51
N SER A 107 1.72 3.17 -19.47
CA SER A 107 1.94 1.95 -18.69
C SER A 107 0.70 1.05 -18.73
#